data_AF-A0A2W4WTW7-F1
#
_entry.id   AF-A0A2W4WTW7-F1
#
_cell.length_a   1.000
_cell.length_b   1.000
_cell.length_c   1.000
_cell.angle_alpha   90.00
_cell.angle_beta   90.00
_cell.angle_gamma   90.00
#
_symmetry.space_group_name_H-M   'P 1'
#
loop_
_entity.id
_entity.type
_entity.pdbx_description
1 polymer ?
#
loop_
_entity_poly.entity_id
_entity_poly.type
_entity_poly.pdbx_seq_one_letter_code
_entity_poly.pdbx_strand_id
1 'polypeptide(L)' 'MISVPITLEQLILAVQNLQPEERMQVARALVQSELASDLTALIRELYAESPADDISDEDIMAEIQAVRQQSR' A
#
# COMPACT_ATOMS: atom_id res chain seq x y z
N MET A 1 29.48 -18.22 -7.12
CA MET A 1 28.10 -18.70 -6.96
C MET A 1 27.75 -19.50 -8.20
N ILE A 2 27.24 -20.72 -8.04
CA ILE A 2 26.76 -21.53 -9.17
C ILE A 2 25.28 -21.15 -9.36
N SER A 3 24.91 -20.69 -10.56
CA SER A 3 23.53 -20.34 -10.88
C SER A 3 22.94 -21.46 -11.73
N VAL A 4 21.98 -22.20 -11.18
CA VAL A 4 21.26 -23.25 -11.91
C VAL A 4 19.97 -22.64 -12.45
N PRO A 5 19.77 -22.60 -13.78
CA PRO A 5 18.52 -22.13 -14.34
C PRO A 5 17.42 -23.14 -14.01
N ILE A 6 16.37 -22.68 -13.33
CA ILE A 6 15.16 -23.46 -13.07
C ILE A 6 13.97 -22.75 -13.72
N THR A 7 13.02 -23.52 -14.23
CA THR A 7 11.76 -22.96 -14.71
C THR A 7 10.81 -22.69 -13.52
N LEU A 8 9.79 -21.86 -13.75
CA LEU A 8 8.77 -21.60 -12.75
C LEU A 8 8.01 -22.88 -12.37
N GLU A 9 7.70 -23.73 -13.35
CA GLU A 9 7.02 -25.01 -13.12
C GLU A 9 7.85 -25.94 -12.22
N GLN A 10 9.17 -25.99 -12.44
CA GLN A 10 10.09 -26.77 -11.60
C GLN A 10 10.13 -26.24 -10.17
N LEU A 11 10.11 -24.91 -9.99
CA LEU A 11 10.04 -24.30 -8.66
C LEU A 11 8.70 -24.62 -7.97
N ILE A 12 7.57 -24.53 -8.67
CA ILE A 12 6.25 -24.85 -8.12
C ILE A 12 6.20 -26.31 -7.67
N LEU A 13 6.68 -27.23 -8.51
CA LEU A 13 6.76 -28.66 -8.17
C LEU A 13 7.67 -28.89 -6.96
N ALA A 14 8.81 -28.20 -6.87
CA ALA A 14 9.69 -28.30 -5.71
C ALA A 14 8.97 -27.85 -4.43
N VAL A 15 8.27 -26.72 -4.45
CA VAL A 15 7.49 -26.22 -3.31
C VAL A 15 6.38 -27.18 -2.92
N GLN A 16 5.67 -27.79 -3.88
CA GLN A 16 4.60 -28.75 -3.59
C GLN A 16 5.10 -30.00 -2.84
N ASN A 17 6.34 -30.42 -3.11
CA ASN A 17 6.98 -31.58 -2.50
C ASN A 17 7.60 -31.29 -1.12
N LEU A 18 7.62 -30.04 -0.65
CA LEU A 18 8.11 -29.68 0.68
C LEU A 18 7.19 -30.21 1.79
N GLN A 19 7.74 -30.31 3.01
CA GLN A 19 6.93 -30.64 4.18
C GLN A 19 5.87 -29.56 4.45
N PRO A 20 4.75 -29.89 5.09
CA PRO A 20 3.68 -28.91 5.37
C PRO A 20 4.17 -27.63 6.04
N GLU A 21 5.10 -27.74 6.99
CA GLU A 21 5.68 -26.58 7.71
C GLU A 21 6.53 -25.69 6.81
N GLU A 22 7.35 -26.29 5.94
CA GLU A 22 8.19 -25.58 4.97
C GLU A 22 7.33 -24.88 3.91
N ARG A 23 6.27 -25.54 3.43
CA ARG A 23 5.28 -24.91 2.52
C ARG A 23 4.63 -23.70 3.16
N MET A 24 4.31 -23.79 4.45
CA MET A 24 3.74 -22.67 5.19
C MET A 24 4.71 -21.49 5.29
N GLN A 25 6.01 -21.76 5.45
CA GLN A 25 7.03 -20.69 5.45
C GLN A 25 7.13 -20.01 4.09
N VAL A 26 7.14 -20.79 2.99
CA VAL A 26 7.14 -20.24 1.63
C VAL A 26 5.89 -19.39 1.39
N ALA A 27 4.71 -19.89 1.75
CA ALA A 27 3.46 -19.15 1.61
C ALA A 27 3.48 -17.82 2.39
N ARG A 28 3.97 -17.83 3.64
CA ARG A 28 4.10 -16.60 4.45
C ARG A 28 5.04 -15.59 3.82
N ALA A 29 6.19 -16.03 3.31
CA ALA A 29 7.16 -15.15 2.69
C ALA A 29 6.57 -14.47 1.44
N LEU A 30 5.84 -15.23 0.60
CA LEU A 30 5.17 -14.70 -0.59
C LEU A 30 4.10 -13.66 -0.20
N VAL A 31 3.22 -13.98 0.75
CA VAL A 31 2.17 -13.07 1.23
C VAL A 31 2.76 -11.80 1.84
N GLN A 32 3.83 -11.90 2.62
CA GLN A 32 4.49 -10.73 3.20
C GLN A 32 5.10 -9.81 2.14
N SER A 33 5.69 -10.39 1.09
CA SER A 33 6.23 -9.62 -0.03
C SER A 33 5.13 -8.88 -0.81
N GLU A 34 4.00 -9.54 -1.07
CA GLU A 34 2.85 -8.94 -1.75
C GLU A 34 2.24 -7.82 -0.90
N LEU A 35 1.98 -8.07 0.39
CA LEU A 35 1.42 -7.07 1.30
C LEU A 35 2.30 -5.81 1.41
N ALA A 36 3.62 -5.97 1.43
CA ALA A 36 4.55 -4.83 1.44
C ALA A 36 4.48 -4.02 0.13
N SER A 37 4.34 -4.71 -1.00
CA SER A 37 4.15 -4.07 -2.31
C SER A 37 2.83 -3.29 -2.35
N ASP A 38 1.73 -3.91 -1.90
CA ASP A 38 0.40 -3.30 -1.87
C ASP A 38 0.36 -2.06 -0.97
N LEU A 39 0.95 -2.15 0.22
CA LEU A 39 1.07 -1.00 1.13
C LEU A 39 1.88 0.13 0.49
N THR A 40 2.98 -0.21 -0.20
CA THR A 40 3.80 0.78 -0.90
C THR A 40 3.02 1.45 -2.04
N ALA A 41 2.20 0.69 -2.76
CA ALA A 41 1.34 1.21 -3.81
C ALA A 41 0.26 2.15 -3.25
N LEU A 42 -0.42 1.75 -2.16
CA LEU A 42 -1.42 2.57 -1.50
C LEU A 42 -0.83 3.89 -0.96
N ILE A 43 0.35 3.82 -0.34
CA ILE A 43 1.06 5.03 0.10
C ILE A 43 1.34 5.94 -1.10
N ARG A 44 1.84 5.41 -2.22
CA ARG A 44 2.10 6.23 -3.41
C ARG A 44 0.83 6.87 -3.97
N GLU A 45 -0.30 6.16 -3.95
CA GLU A 45 -1.59 6.70 -4.38
C GLU A 45 -2.03 7.87 -3.49
N LEU A 46 -1.99 7.69 -2.17
CA LEU A 46 -2.35 8.74 -1.20
C LEU A 46 -1.44 9.97 -1.29
N TYR A 47 -0.14 9.78 -1.54
CA TYR A 47 0.80 10.89 -1.72
C TYR A 47 0.78 11.50 -3.13
N ALA A 48 0.16 10.83 -4.11
CA ALA A 48 -0.06 11.37 -5.45
C ALA A 48 -1.31 12.24 -5.53
N GLU A 49 -2.17 12.17 -4.52
CA GLU A 49 -3.30 13.09 -4.38
C GLU A 49 -2.76 14.50 -4.12
N SER A 50 -3.14 15.45 -4.99
CA SER A 50 -2.89 16.87 -4.71
C SER A 50 -3.54 17.22 -3.36
N PRO A 51 -2.92 18.11 -2.56
CA PRO A 51 -3.61 18.69 -1.42
C PRO A 51 -4.98 19.16 -1.89
N ALA A 52 -6.03 18.82 -1.14
CA ALA A 52 -7.36 19.31 -1.44
C ALA A 52 -7.33 20.84 -1.40
N ASP A 53 -7.47 21.48 -2.57
CA ASP A 53 -7.65 22.93 -2.71
C ASP A 53 -9.08 23.36 -2.27
N ASP A 54 -9.74 22.52 -1.48
CA ASP A 54 -11.18 22.61 -1.20
C ASP A 54 -11.56 23.83 -0.35
N ILE A 55 -10.59 24.50 0.28
CA ILE A 55 -10.83 25.69 1.09
C ILE A 55 -9.77 26.74 0.77
N SER A 56 -10.19 27.83 0.13
CA SER A 56 -9.34 29.00 -0.06
C SER A 56 -9.27 29.85 1.21
N ASP A 57 -8.22 30.67 1.34
CA ASP A 57 -8.12 31.67 2.41
C ASP A 57 -9.34 32.63 2.41
N GLU A 58 -9.95 32.86 1.26
CA GLU A 58 -11.14 33.69 1.12
C GLU A 58 -12.38 33.02 1.75
N ASP A 59 -12.55 31.71 1.53
CA ASP A 59 -13.62 30.91 2.15
C ASP A 59 -13.49 30.90 3.67
N ILE A 60 -12.25 30.80 4.18
CA ILE A 60 -11.95 30.87 5.62
C ILE A 60 -12.36 32.24 6.17
N MET A 61 -12.00 33.32 5.48
CA MET A 61 -12.30 34.68 5.93
C MET A 61 -13.80 34.98 5.89
N ALA A 62 -14.51 34.47 4.88
CA ALA A 62 -15.96 34.58 4.78
C ALA A 62 -16.67 33.89 5.96
N GLU A 63 -16.25 32.67 6.31
CA GLU A 63 -16.81 31.93 7.44
C GLU A 63 -16.53 32.64 8.78
N ILE A 64 -15.29 33.11 8.99
CA ILE A 64 -14.93 33.90 10.20
C ILE A 64 -15.83 35.13 10.34
N GLN A 65 -16.14 35.82 9.24
CA GLN A 65 -17.03 36.98 9.28
C GLN A 65 -18.48 36.58 9.59
N ALA A 66 -18.99 35.51 8.97
CA ALA A 66 -20.34 35.00 9.19
C ALA A 66 -20.58 34.65 10.66
N VAL A 67 -19.66 33.91 11.29
CA VAL A 67 -19.73 33.53 12.71
C VAL A 67 -19.70 34.77 13.63
N ARG A 68 -18.87 35.77 13.32
CA ARG A 68 -18.77 37.01 14.11
C ARG A 68 -20.04 37.86 14.03
N GLN A 69 -20.77 37.80 12.92
CA GLN A 69 -22.04 38.50 12.76
C GLN A 69 -23.21 37.79 13.44
N GLN A 70 -23.20 36.44 13.48
CA GLN A 70 -24.20 35.66 14.23
C GLN A 70 -24.06 35.75 15.75
N SER A 71 -22.85 36.01 16.25
CA SER A 71 -22.55 36.12 17.68
C SER A 71 -22.83 37.52 18.27
N ARG A 72 -23.38 38.44 17.47
CA ARG A 72 -23.79 39.79 17.84
C ARG A 72 -25.31 39.90 17.90
#